data_AF-A0A1I7XBN7-F1
#
_entry.id   AF-A0A1I7XBN7-F1
#
_cell.length_a   1.000
_cell.length_b   1.000
_cell.length_c   1.000
_cell.angle_alpha   90.00
_cell.angle_beta   90.00
_cell.angle_gamma   90.00
#
_symmetry.space_group_name_H-M   'P 1'
#
loop_
_entity.id
_entity.type
_entity.pdbx_description
1 polymer ?
#
loop_
_entity_poly.entity_id
_entity_poly.type
_entity_poly.pdbx_seq_one_letter_code
_entity_poly.pdbx_strand_id
1 'polypeptide(L)'
;MGHAFTLSIHERYQIKALSTAGYTVKRIADVVKRSRNAIMNFLRHQEEYGTKKSSGRSSKTTNIVGIRRTCDTDASESTVWRMLDKRPNIVRSRMKKCPQLAQEYNGERHCWARIFMRCNWKKIRLSRVFKNKPIN
;
A
#
# COMPACT_ATOMS: atom_id res chain seq x y z
N MET A 1 12.97 -13.46 8.04
CA MET A 1 14.04 -12.64 8.66
C MET A 1 13.35 -11.52 9.42
N GLY A 2 13.48 -11.53 10.75
CA GLY A 2 12.70 -10.70 11.66
C GLY A 2 12.83 -9.20 11.39
N HIS A 3 11.70 -8.49 11.52
CA HIS A 3 11.61 -7.04 11.36
C HIS A 3 12.43 -6.32 12.45
N ALA A 4 13.64 -5.89 12.12
CA ALA A 4 14.22 -4.74 12.82
C ALA A 4 13.48 -3.49 12.30
N PHE A 5 12.86 -2.73 13.20
CA PHE A 5 12.23 -1.47 12.84
C PHE A 5 13.27 -0.54 12.21
N THR A 6 12.95 0.04 11.06
CA THR A 6 13.76 1.10 10.47
C THR A 6 13.97 2.23 11.48
N LEU A 7 15.12 2.89 11.43
CA LEU A 7 15.37 4.04 12.30
C LEU A 7 14.33 5.12 11.97
N SER A 8 13.63 5.58 13.00
CA SER A 8 12.71 6.70 12.92
C SER A 8 13.47 7.97 12.52
N ILE A 9 12.73 8.96 12.02
CA ILE A 9 13.30 10.25 11.64
C ILE A 9 14.04 10.88 12.83
N HIS A 10 13.43 10.85 14.02
CA HIS A 10 14.03 11.41 15.23
C HIS A 10 15.34 10.73 15.63
N GLU A 11 15.37 9.40 15.63
CA GLU A 11 16.59 8.64 15.94
C GLU A 11 17.70 8.95 14.92
N ARG A 12 17.37 9.10 13.63
CA ARG A 12 18.34 9.50 12.60
C ARG A 12 18.94 10.87 12.90
N TYR A 13 18.13 11.86 13.29
CA TYR A 13 18.63 13.19 13.66
C TYR A 13 19.51 13.15 14.90
N GLN A 14 19.12 12.42 15.95
CA GLN A 14 19.93 12.25 17.15
C GLN A 14 21.28 11.58 16.85
N ILE A 15 21.26 10.48 16.09
CA ILE A 15 22.47 9.77 15.66
C ILE A 15 23.39 10.72 14.88
N LYS A 16 22.83 11.52 13.95
CA LYS A 16 23.60 12.49 13.17
C LYS A 16 24.25 13.55 14.08
N ALA A 17 23.49 14.15 14.99
CA ALA A 17 24.00 15.16 15.92
C ALA A 17 25.12 14.62 16.82
N LEU A 18 24.94 13.43 17.40
CA LEU A 18 25.93 12.80 18.28
C LEU A 18 27.18 12.38 17.52
N SER A 19 27.02 11.88 16.29
CA SER A 19 28.16 11.56 15.42
C SER A 19 28.96 12.81 15.06
N THR A 20 28.29 13.92 14.76
CA THR A 20 28.95 15.20 14.47
C THR A 20 29.70 15.73 15.71
N ALA A 21 29.16 15.50 16.91
CA ALA A 21 29.82 15.84 18.17
C ALA A 21 30.96 14.88 18.58
N GLY A 22 31.33 13.90 17.73
CA GLY A 22 32.47 13.02 17.96
C GLY A 22 32.22 11.85 18.92
N TYR A 23 30.98 11.54 19.26
CA TYR A 23 30.67 10.40 20.14
C TYR A 23 30.95 9.07 19.45
N THR A 24 31.44 8.09 20.21
CA THR A 24 31.65 6.73 19.70
C THR A 24 30.32 6.03 19.43
N VAL A 25 30.29 5.15 18.42
CA VAL A 25 29.11 4.35 18.07
C VAL A 25 28.55 3.57 19.27
N LYS A 26 29.42 3.12 20.18
CA LYS A 26 29.00 2.47 21.43
C LYS A 26 28.14 3.40 22.29
N ARG A 27 28.59 4.62 22.57
CA ARG A 27 27.84 5.61 23.36
C ARG A 27 26.54 6.03 22.67
N ILE A 28 26.57 6.21 21.35
CA ILE A 28 25.37 6.56 20.58
C ILE A 28 24.32 5.44 20.68
N ALA A 29 24.74 4.17 20.59
CA ALA A 29 23.85 3.02 20.76
C ALA A 29 23.17 3.00 22.12
N ASP A 30 23.92 3.29 23.19
CA ASP A 30 23.41 3.33 24.55
C ASP A 30 22.38 4.46 24.75
N VAL A 31 22.63 5.64 24.16
CA VAL A 31 21.72 6.80 24.21
C VAL A 31 20.44 6.58 23.40
N VAL A 32 20.59 6.13 22.16
CA VAL A 32 19.46 5.95 21.22
C VAL A 32 18.72 4.64 21.45
N LYS A 33 19.25 3.76 22.32
CA LYS A 33 18.73 2.41 22.61
C LYS A 33 18.54 1.57 21.35
N ARG A 34 19.52 1.64 20.44
CA ARG A 34 19.53 0.92 19.16
C ARG A 34 20.80 0.10 18.99
N SER A 35 20.73 -0.93 18.17
CA SER A 35 21.90 -1.77 17.91
C SER A 35 23.01 -0.96 17.23
N ARG A 36 24.26 -1.22 17.63
CA ARG A 36 25.44 -0.61 17.00
C ARG A 36 25.47 -0.84 15.49
N ASN A 37 25.00 -2.00 15.04
CA ASN A 37 24.95 -2.35 13.62
C ASN A 37 23.94 -1.48 12.84
N ALA A 38 22.77 -1.18 13.42
CA ALA A 38 21.79 -0.29 12.78
C ALA A 38 22.34 1.14 12.64
N ILE A 39 23.06 1.62 13.67
CA ILE A 39 23.71 2.93 13.65
C ILE A 39 24.82 2.98 12.61
N MET A 40 25.69 1.97 12.56
CA MET A 40 26.75 1.90 11.53
C MET A 40 26.19 1.85 10.12
N ASN A 41 25.13 1.06 9.89
CA ASN A 41 24.48 0.98 8.58
C ASN A 41 23.90 2.34 8.13
N PHE A 42 23.28 3.08 9.06
CA PHE A 42 22.79 4.44 8.79
C PHE A 42 23.92 5.43 8.48
N LEU A 43 24.98 5.46 9.30
CA LEU A 43 26.10 6.40 9.12
C LEU A 43 26.84 6.18 7.79
N ARG A 44 26.92 4.93 7.31
CA ARG A 44 27.52 4.58 6.01
C ARG A 44 26.67 5.03 4.81
N HIS A 45 25.36 5.17 4.97
CA HIS A 45 24.42 5.37 3.86
C HIS A 45 23.37 6.45 4.17
N GLN A 46 23.76 7.62 4.68
CA GLN A 46 22.79 8.61 5.20
C GLN A 46 21.72 9.02 4.19
N GLU A 47 22.08 9.21 2.93
CA GLU A 47 21.16 9.63 1.85
C GLU A 47 20.29 8.46 1.33
N GLU A 48 20.86 7.25 1.29
CA GLU A 48 20.20 6.06 0.74
C GLU A 48 19.45 5.23 1.82
N TYR A 49 19.56 5.60 3.08
CA TYR A 49 19.03 4.79 4.18
C TYR A 49 17.50 4.75 4.19
N GLY A 50 16.97 3.56 3.90
CA GLY A 50 15.52 3.30 3.85
C GLY A 50 14.85 3.71 2.54
N THR A 51 15.60 4.14 1.52
CA THR A 51 15.06 4.37 0.17
C THR A 51 15.00 3.07 -0.65
N LYS A 52 15.77 2.06 -0.24
CA LYS A 52 15.80 0.74 -0.87
C LYS A 52 14.43 0.08 -0.79
N LYS A 53 13.76 -0.01 -1.94
CA LYS A 53 12.52 -0.77 -2.09
C LYS A 53 12.88 -2.25 -2.14
N SER A 54 12.18 -3.07 -1.37
CA SER A 54 12.20 -4.51 -1.61
C SER A 54 11.54 -4.78 -2.96
N SER A 55 12.00 -5.82 -3.67
CA SER A 55 11.44 -6.24 -4.96
C SER A 55 9.97 -6.70 -4.91
N GLY A 56 9.31 -6.55 -3.76
CA GLY A 56 7.94 -6.97 -3.53
C GLY A 56 7.77 -8.47 -3.67
N ARG A 57 6.57 -8.94 -3.34
CA ARG A 57 6.15 -10.30 -3.71
C ARG A 57 5.69 -10.26 -5.16
N SER A 58 6.26 -11.11 -6.02
CA SER A 58 5.78 -11.23 -7.40
C SER A 58 4.29 -11.61 -7.39
N SER A 59 3.49 -10.89 -8.18
CA SER A 59 2.07 -11.20 -8.33
C SER A 59 1.93 -12.53 -9.07
N LYS A 60 1.07 -13.43 -8.58
CA LYS A 60 0.73 -14.69 -9.29
C LYS A 60 -0.08 -14.46 -10.59
N THR A 61 -0.50 -13.23 -10.85
CA THR A 61 -1.26 -12.85 -12.05
C THR A 61 -0.30 -12.53 -13.19
N THR A 62 -0.33 -13.34 -14.25
CA THR A 62 0.31 -13.01 -15.52
C THR A 62 -0.41 -11.82 -16.12
N ASN A 63 0.30 -10.71 -16.38
CA ASN A 63 -0.28 -9.60 -17.14
C ASN A 63 -0.55 -10.05 -18.59
N ILE A 64 -1.43 -9.36 -19.30
CA ILE A 64 -1.81 -9.75 -20.66
C ILE A 64 -0.62 -9.78 -21.63
N VAL A 65 0.36 -8.90 -21.40
CA VAL A 65 1.64 -8.89 -22.13
C VAL A 65 2.43 -10.18 -21.90
N GLY A 66 2.48 -10.67 -20.66
CA GLY A 66 3.10 -11.93 -20.30
C GLY A 66 2.39 -13.12 -20.95
N ILE A 67 1.05 -13.11 -20.99
CA ILE A 67 0.26 -14.14 -21.67
C ILE A 67 0.58 -14.16 -23.18
N ARG A 68 0.64 -12.99 -23.83
CA ARG A 68 0.99 -12.89 -25.25
C ARG A 68 2.39 -13.42 -25.54
N ARG A 69 3.37 -13.12 -24.67
CA ARG A 69 4.74 -13.65 -24.77
C ARG A 69 4.82 -15.15 -24.53
N THR A 70 4.04 -15.72 -23.60
CA THR A 70 4.06 -17.17 -23.34
C THR A 70 3.34 -17.98 -24.40
N CYS A 71 2.39 -17.38 -25.11
CA CYS A 71 1.57 -18.06 -26.13
C CYS A 71 1.97 -17.67 -27.56
N ASP A 72 3.08 -16.95 -27.74
CA ASP A 72 3.59 -16.45 -29.03
C ASP A 72 2.49 -15.89 -29.95
N THR A 73 1.57 -15.11 -29.37
CA THR A 73 0.37 -14.64 -30.07
C THR A 73 0.49 -13.17 -30.46
N ASP A 74 0.57 -12.88 -31.77
CA ASP A 74 0.58 -11.51 -32.30
C ASP A 74 -0.79 -10.81 -32.28
N ALA A 75 -1.84 -11.50 -31.84
CA ALA A 75 -3.19 -10.94 -31.81
C ALA A 75 -3.32 -9.72 -30.88
N SER A 76 -4.23 -8.81 -31.24
CA SER A 76 -4.59 -7.64 -30.43
C SER A 76 -5.15 -8.04 -29.05
N GLU A 77 -4.99 -7.16 -28.07
CA GLU A 77 -5.48 -7.40 -26.70
C GLU A 77 -6.98 -7.76 -26.65
N SER A 78 -7.80 -7.08 -27.45
CA SER A 78 -9.23 -7.37 -27.58
C SER A 78 -9.51 -8.76 -28.14
N THR A 79 -8.67 -9.26 -29.05
CA THR A 79 -8.79 -10.62 -29.60
C THR A 79 -8.49 -11.66 -28.53
N VAL A 80 -7.46 -11.44 -27.72
CA VAL A 80 -7.14 -12.32 -26.58
C VAL A 80 -8.30 -12.37 -25.58
N TRP A 81 -8.90 -11.23 -25.24
CA TRP A 81 -10.08 -11.19 -24.37
C TRP A 81 -11.27 -11.97 -24.95
N ARG A 82 -11.56 -11.81 -26.23
CA ARG A 82 -12.64 -12.56 -26.91
C ARG A 82 -12.39 -14.06 -26.92
N MET A 83 -11.13 -14.49 -27.08
CA MET A 83 -10.77 -15.90 -27.00
C MET A 83 -10.96 -16.45 -25.58
N LEU A 84 -10.56 -15.70 -24.56
CA LEU A 84 -10.75 -16.10 -23.16
C LEU A 84 -12.23 -16.19 -22.79
N ASP A 85 -13.07 -15.26 -23.26
CA ASP A 85 -14.52 -15.26 -23.00
C ASP A 85 -15.27 -16.41 -23.68
N LYS A 86 -14.74 -16.93 -24.79
CA LYS A 86 -15.29 -18.10 -25.48
C LYS A 86 -14.93 -19.43 -24.80
N ARG A 87 -13.96 -19.47 -23.89
CA ARG A 87 -13.52 -20.72 -23.26
C ARG A 87 -14.51 -21.13 -22.16
N PRO A 88 -15.13 -22.32 -22.24
CA PRO A 88 -16.12 -22.78 -21.26
C PRO A 88 -15.53 -23.04 -19.86
N ASN A 89 -14.20 -23.17 -19.76
CA ASN A 89 -13.50 -23.55 -18.54
C ASN A 89 -13.20 -22.34 -17.62
N ILE A 90 -13.45 -21.11 -18.10
CA ILE A 90 -13.12 -19.87 -17.39
C ILE A 90 -14.41 -19.25 -16.86
N VAL A 91 -14.71 -19.49 -15.59
CA VAL A 91 -15.88 -18.89 -14.94
C VAL A 91 -15.51 -17.55 -14.34
N ARG A 92 -16.03 -16.46 -14.90
CA ARG A 92 -15.88 -15.13 -14.29
C ARG A 92 -16.73 -15.05 -13.01
N SER A 93 -16.07 -14.90 -11.87
CA SER A 93 -16.78 -14.70 -10.60
C SER A 93 -17.48 -13.34 -10.62
N ARG A 94 -18.80 -13.33 -10.44
CA ARG A 94 -19.56 -12.10 -10.25
C ARG A 94 -19.39 -11.62 -8.81
N MET A 95 -19.03 -10.35 -8.64
CA MET A 95 -19.04 -9.72 -7.32
C MET A 95 -20.44 -9.85 -6.71
N LYS A 96 -20.51 -10.32 -5.46
CA LYS A 96 -21.78 -10.39 -4.72
C LYS A 96 -22.41 -9.00 -4.70
N LYS A 97 -23.70 -8.91 -5.03
CA LYS A 97 -24.42 -7.64 -4.89
C LYS A 97 -24.31 -7.20 -3.44
N CYS A 98 -24.02 -5.93 -3.23
CA CYS A 98 -24.25 -5.30 -1.94
C CYS A 98 -25.71 -5.53 -1.53
N PRO A 99 -26.02 -5.58 -0.21
CA PRO A 99 -27.39 -5.73 0.26
C PRO A 99 -28.32 -4.76 -0.48
N GLN A 100 -29.53 -5.20 -0.85
CA GLN A 100 -30.48 -4.34 -1.55
C GLN A 100 -30.84 -3.19 -0.61
N LEU A 101 -30.32 -2.01 -0.96
CA LEU A 101 -30.66 -0.78 -0.29
C LEU A 101 -32.05 -0.38 -0.77
N ALA A 102 -32.92 0.06 0.14
CA ALA A 102 -34.25 0.56 -0.20
C ALA A 102 -34.14 1.62 -1.33
N GLN A 103 -35.13 1.67 -2.22
CA GLN A 103 -35.16 2.59 -3.35
C GLN A 103 -34.90 4.05 -2.91
N GLU A 104 -35.43 4.44 -1.75
CA GLU A 104 -35.21 5.74 -1.10
C GLU A 104 -33.73 6.00 -0.79
N TYR A 105 -33.01 5.02 -0.25
CA TYR A 105 -31.58 5.13 0.06
C TYR A 105 -30.71 5.28 -1.20
N ASN A 106 -31.13 4.69 -2.33
CA ASN A 106 -30.46 4.92 -3.61
C ASN A 106 -30.64 6.35 -4.10
N GLY A 107 -31.84 6.93 -3.92
CA GLY A 107 -32.13 8.33 -4.24
C GLY A 107 -31.33 9.32 -3.38
N GLU A 108 -31.23 9.07 -2.08
CA GLU A 108 -30.44 9.88 -1.15
C GLU A 108 -28.95 9.86 -1.48
N ARG A 109 -28.40 8.68 -1.80
CA ARG A 109 -27.00 8.57 -2.26
C ARG A 109 -26.75 9.35 -3.53
N HIS A 110 -27.69 9.30 -4.48
CA HIS A 110 -27.57 10.05 -5.72
C HIS A 110 -27.65 11.56 -5.47
N CYS A 111 -28.53 12.00 -4.57
CA CYS A 111 -28.64 13.41 -4.15
C CYS A 111 -27.36 13.89 -3.45
N TRP A 112 -26.85 13.11 -2.50
CA TRP A 112 -25.61 13.38 -1.80
C TRP A 112 -24.43 13.49 -2.76
N ALA A 113 -24.28 12.52 -3.67
CA ALA A 113 -23.22 12.58 -4.68
C ALA A 113 -23.30 13.89 -5.47
N ARG A 114 -24.48 14.26 -5.97
CA ARG A 114 -24.71 15.50 -6.73
C ARG A 114 -24.31 16.76 -5.94
N ILE A 115 -24.67 16.85 -4.65
CA ILE A 115 -24.34 17.98 -3.78
C ILE A 115 -22.83 18.06 -3.54
N PHE A 116 -22.19 16.93 -3.28
CA PHE A 116 -20.78 16.87 -2.89
C PHE A 116 -19.80 16.70 -4.07
N MET A 117 -20.27 16.65 -5.33
CA MET A 117 -19.40 16.57 -6.53
C MET A 117 -18.37 17.71 -6.60
N ARG A 118 -18.73 18.91 -6.13
CA ARG A 118 -17.90 20.12 -6.18
C ARG A 118 -17.16 20.41 -4.87
N CYS A 119 -17.28 19.55 -3.87
CA CYS A 119 -16.67 19.79 -2.57
C CYS A 119 -15.15 19.62 -2.63
N ASN A 120 -14.43 20.49 -1.89
CA ASN A 120 -12.99 20.38 -1.72
C ASN A 120 -12.65 19.37 -0.62
N TRP A 121 -12.45 18.12 -1.04
CA TRP A 121 -12.15 16.99 -0.17
C TRP A 121 -10.88 17.14 0.67
N LYS A 122 -9.96 18.06 0.33
CA LYS A 122 -8.74 18.33 1.14
C LYS A 122 -9.04 18.93 2.51
N LYS A 123 -10.21 19.55 2.68
CA LYS A 123 -10.64 20.16 3.95
C LYS A 123 -11.51 19.23 4.80
N ILE A 124 -11.83 18.03 4.30
CA ILE A 124 -12.76 17.10 4.96
C ILE A 124 -11.97 15.99 5.64
N ARG A 125 -12.19 15.79 6.94
CA ARG A 125 -11.66 14.65 7.69
C ARG A 125 -12.75 13.61 7.88
N LEU A 126 -12.65 12.48 7.18
CA LEU A 126 -13.56 11.35 7.37
C LEU A 126 -13.18 10.57 8.63
N SER A 127 -14.09 10.51 9.61
CA SER A 127 -13.98 9.60 10.75
C SER A 127 -15.00 8.47 10.59
N ARG A 128 -14.58 7.23 10.85
CA ARG A 128 -15.47 6.06 10.80
C ARG A 128 -15.75 5.63 12.24
N VAL A 129 -16.94 5.91 12.75
CA VAL A 129 -17.40 5.44 14.06
C VAL A 129 -18.28 4.22 13.84
N PHE A 130 -17.78 3.03 14.17
CA PHE A 130 -18.62 1.84 14.26
C PHE A 130 -19.35 1.88 15.60
N LYS A 131 -20.60 2.33 15.61
CA LYS A 131 -21.49 2.13 16.77
C LYS A 131 -21.95 0.68 16.74
N ASN A 132 -21.26 -0.20 17.48
CA ASN A 132 -21.79 -1.52 17.77
C ASN A 132 -22.95 -1.34 18.75
N LYS A 133 -24.18 -1.54 18.28
CA LYS A 133 -25.36 -1.60 19.13
C LYS A 133 -25.30 -2.93 19.90
N PRO A 134 -25.37 -2.95 21.24
CA PRO A 134 -25.41 -4.21 21.98
C PRO A 134 -26.68 -4.96 21.56
N ILE A 135 -26.50 -6.24 21.21
CA ILE A 135 -27.59 -7.18 21.00
C ILE A 135 -27.96 -7.67 22.40
N ASN A 136 -29.14 -7.27 22.88
CA ASN A 136 -29.83 -7.95 23.98
C ASN A 136 -30.65 -9.10 23.39
#